data_AF-A0A183UGM4-F1
#
_entry.id   AF-A0A183UGM4-F1
#
_cell.length_a   1.000
_cell.length_b   1.000
_cell.length_c   1.000
_cell.angle_alpha   90.00
_cell.angle_beta   90.00
_cell.angle_gamma   90.00
#
_symmetry.space_group_name_H-M   'P 1'
#
loop_
_entity.id
_entity.type
_entity.pdbx_description
1 polymer ?
#
loop_
_entity_poly.entity_id
_entity_poly.type
_entity_poly.pdbx_seq_one_letter_code
_entity_poly.pdbx_strand_id
1 'polypeptide(L)'
;MNIECRRFGFRSSLVEVDAPIYVLFNPWNTEDETFYPAQYELNEYILDPIGILFKMRSKDRWLYGQFENVCLFATVELIQRLVKENVLNTNSLASAADIARALTFGINQYVLEASWQKLAVNDLGPYDVLPSLWTGSTEILMHYLKAGKRVGFGQCWCYGGLLASRKLCFFIFLQERNDFIFIWNFHVWNEVWMRREGLKKSYNGWQVCDATHQQISSESGRYQCGPFPVRALLHGDLRLPYDGPFIYGEVNADVIDRFYRTDPLSHRPIFVSEVKSTESVGIKIVTNNPKMIEFAMDITSNYKEPEGSKAEREQHQRALESIGLRPMKYRRAAKELLETKIDVKFFIGEFRDVEIGKPINGFIEVTNQSDSHRTVVSQVEVGLVCYTGMEVANVYTAHEMLKMERSQGA
;
A
#
# COMPACT_ATOMS: atom_id res chain seq x y z
N MET A 1 -14.54 18.41 33.56
CA MET A 1 -14.60 17.43 34.68
C MET A 1 -15.43 18.07 35.79
N ASN A 2 -16.33 17.33 36.43
CA ASN A 2 -17.17 17.89 37.49
C ASN A 2 -16.71 17.36 38.85
N ILE A 3 -16.35 18.26 39.76
CA ILE A 3 -15.96 17.93 41.13
C ILE A 3 -17.16 18.21 42.04
N GLU A 4 -17.77 17.16 42.56
CA GLU A 4 -18.83 17.30 43.56
C GLU A 4 -18.20 17.41 44.96
N CYS A 5 -18.32 18.59 45.58
CA CYS A 5 -17.90 18.82 46.95
C CYS A 5 -19.07 18.55 47.90
N ARG A 6 -18.95 17.49 48.71
CA ARG A 6 -19.92 17.12 49.74
C ARG A 6 -19.40 17.47 51.14
N ARG A 7 -20.18 18.25 51.90
CA ARG A 7 -19.95 18.49 53.33
C ARG A 7 -21.13 17.95 54.12
N PHE A 8 -20.87 17.15 55.16
CA PHE A 8 -21.92 16.54 55.98
C PHE A 8 -22.84 17.62 56.57
N GLY A 9 -24.15 17.50 56.35
CA GLY A 9 -25.16 18.48 56.76
C GLY A 9 -25.41 19.66 55.80
N PHE A 10 -24.74 19.71 54.64
CA PHE A 10 -24.91 20.78 53.64
C PHE A 10 -25.26 20.22 52.26
N ARG A 11 -25.89 21.05 51.41
CA ARG A 11 -26.11 20.70 49.99
C ARG A 11 -24.77 20.57 49.28
N SER A 12 -24.66 19.60 48.37
CA SER A 12 -23.48 19.46 47.54
C SER A 12 -23.32 20.68 46.62
N SER A 13 -22.06 21.03 46.35
CA SER A 13 -21.71 22.03 45.34
C SER A 13 -20.95 21.35 44.22
N LEU A 14 -21.30 21.68 42.98
CA LEU A 14 -20.62 21.19 41.80
C LEU A 14 -19.65 22.26 41.32
N VAL A 15 -18.37 21.91 41.21
CA VAL A 15 -17.36 22.77 40.60
C VAL A 15 -17.04 22.18 39.23
N GLU A 16 -17.31 22.95 38.19
CA GLU A 16 -16.95 22.60 36.82
C GLU A 16 -15.50 23.03 36.56
N VAL A 17 -14.68 22.09 36.10
CA VAL A 17 -13.30 22.35 35.71
C VAL A 17 -13.28 22.60 34.21
N ASP A 18 -12.97 23.84 33.81
CA ASP A 18 -12.95 24.33 32.42
C ASP A 18 -11.84 23.74 31.54
N ALA A 19 -10.85 23.06 32.13
CA ALA A 19 -9.80 22.41 31.36
C ALA A 19 -10.26 21.05 30.79
N PRO A 20 -10.24 20.83 29.46
CA PRO A 20 -10.54 19.53 28.89
C PRO A 20 -9.46 18.51 29.28
N ILE A 21 -9.89 17.30 29.63
CA ILE A 21 -9.02 16.17 29.90
C ILE A 21 -9.13 15.20 28.72
N TYR A 22 -7.99 14.91 28.09
CA TYR A 22 -7.90 13.90 27.04
C TYR A 22 -7.40 12.60 27.64
N VAL A 23 -8.12 11.50 27.41
CA VAL A 23 -7.72 10.15 27.79
C VAL A 23 -7.36 9.41 26.51
N LEU A 24 -6.15 8.87 26.46
CA LEU A 24 -5.59 8.18 25.31
C LEU A 24 -5.31 6.72 25.65
N PHE A 25 -5.12 5.89 24.63
CA PHE A 25 -4.57 4.53 24.79
C PHE A 25 -3.19 4.57 25.45
N ASN A 26 -2.89 3.54 26.23
CA ASN A 26 -1.66 3.45 27.00
C ASN A 26 -0.84 2.21 26.63
N PRO A 27 0.09 2.31 25.64
CA PRO A 27 0.90 1.18 25.21
C PRO A 27 1.94 0.71 26.24
N TRP A 28 2.08 1.40 27.38
CA TRP A 28 2.91 0.99 28.52
C TRP A 28 2.16 0.13 29.55
N ASN A 29 0.82 0.12 29.53
CA ASN A 29 0.01 -0.61 30.49
C ASN A 29 -0.36 -2.00 29.97
N THR A 30 0.00 -3.07 30.69
CA THR A 30 -0.25 -4.47 30.30
C THR A 30 -1.73 -4.84 30.13
N GLU A 31 -2.63 -4.11 30.77
CA GLU A 31 -4.07 -4.33 30.69
C GLU A 31 -4.70 -3.65 29.46
N ASP A 32 -4.03 -2.64 28.91
CA ASP A 32 -4.47 -1.93 27.71
C ASP A 32 -4.33 -2.83 26.47
N GLU A 33 -5.28 -2.74 25.54
CA GLU A 33 -5.23 -3.52 24.30
C GLU A 33 -4.10 -3.10 23.36
N THR A 34 -3.56 -1.90 23.53
CA THR A 34 -2.44 -1.36 22.77
C THR A 34 -1.09 -1.65 23.42
N PHE A 35 -1.05 -2.40 24.52
CA PHE A 35 0.19 -2.75 25.22
C PHE A 35 1.25 -3.33 24.28
N TYR A 36 2.43 -2.69 24.24
CA TYR A 36 3.55 -3.14 23.41
C TYR A 36 4.65 -3.77 24.26
N PRO A 37 5.02 -5.05 24.10
CA PRO A 37 5.95 -5.70 24.99
C PRO A 37 7.40 -5.16 24.89
N ALA A 38 7.84 -4.74 23.69
CA ALA A 38 9.19 -4.24 23.46
C ALA A 38 9.25 -2.71 23.64
N GLN A 39 9.17 -2.28 24.90
CA GLN A 39 9.05 -0.87 25.30
C GLN A 39 10.11 0.08 24.71
N TYR A 40 11.31 -0.41 24.37
CA TYR A 40 12.35 0.40 23.73
C TYR A 40 11.96 0.86 22.31
N GLU A 41 11.07 0.14 21.62
CA GLU A 41 10.61 0.49 20.26
C GLU A 41 9.47 1.49 20.28
N LEU A 42 8.83 1.74 21.44
CA LEU A 42 7.82 2.80 21.56
C LEU A 42 8.41 4.19 21.35
N ASN A 43 9.72 4.36 21.51
CA ASN A 43 10.40 5.58 21.09
C ASN A 43 10.17 5.85 19.59
N GLU A 44 10.37 4.85 18.73
CA GLU A 44 10.12 4.96 17.28
C GLU A 44 8.62 5.03 16.96
N TYR A 45 7.81 4.18 17.58
CA TYR A 45 6.42 3.99 17.17
C TYR A 45 5.46 5.04 17.72
N ILE A 46 5.78 5.69 18.84
CA ILE A 46 4.90 6.64 19.54
C ILE A 46 5.58 8.00 19.76
N LEU A 47 6.85 8.03 20.18
CA LEU A 47 7.48 9.24 20.69
C LEU A 47 8.31 10.01 19.65
N ASP A 48 8.73 9.39 18.54
CA ASP A 48 9.49 10.10 17.52
C ASP A 48 8.53 10.91 16.63
N PRO A 49 8.66 12.25 16.56
CA PRO A 49 7.83 13.07 15.69
C PRO A 49 8.24 13.02 14.22
N ILE A 50 9.38 12.40 13.89
CA ILE A 50 9.92 12.34 12.53
C ILE A 50 10.12 10.88 12.13
N GLY A 51 9.68 10.52 10.94
CA GLY A 51 9.94 9.21 10.36
C GLY A 51 10.52 9.28 8.96
N ILE A 52 10.71 8.09 8.39
CA ILE A 52 11.21 7.94 7.02
C ILE A 52 10.15 7.18 6.23
N LEU A 53 9.71 7.78 5.13
CA LEU A 53 8.86 7.12 4.15
C LEU A 53 9.77 6.60 3.05
N PHE A 54 10.08 5.31 3.11
CA PHE A 54 10.80 4.64 2.03
C PHE A 54 9.94 4.63 0.76
N LYS A 55 10.59 4.68 -0.40
CA LYS A 55 10.02 4.60 -1.75
C LYS A 55 11.01 3.81 -2.62
N MET A 56 10.57 3.30 -3.78
CA MET A 56 11.33 2.33 -4.58
C MET A 56 12.82 2.66 -4.74
N ARG A 57 13.13 3.91 -5.09
CA ARG A 57 14.51 4.39 -5.27
C ARG A 57 14.82 5.63 -4.45
N SER A 58 13.98 5.99 -3.48
CA SER A 58 14.16 7.19 -2.67
C SER A 58 13.62 7.00 -1.25
N LYS A 59 13.88 7.97 -0.38
CA LYS A 59 13.29 8.04 0.95
C LYS A 59 13.04 9.48 1.29
N ASP A 60 11.91 9.76 1.92
CA ASP A 60 11.56 11.10 2.38
C ASP A 60 11.49 11.13 3.90
N ARG A 61 12.07 12.15 4.51
CA ARG A 61 11.81 12.45 5.92
C ARG A 61 10.42 13.07 6.03
N TRP A 62 9.66 12.66 7.03
CA TRP A 62 8.28 13.11 7.22
C TRP A 62 8.05 13.54 8.67
N LEU A 63 7.57 14.77 8.85
CA LEU A 63 7.17 15.27 10.16
C LEU A 63 5.76 14.81 10.50
N TYR A 64 5.60 13.85 11.42
CA TYR A 64 4.29 13.49 11.97
C TYR A 64 3.76 14.59 12.88
N GLY A 65 4.63 15.16 13.71
CA GLY A 65 4.31 16.28 14.58
C GLY A 65 3.17 16.02 15.57
N GLN A 66 3.01 14.78 16.04
CA GLN A 66 1.89 14.35 16.90
C GLN A 66 1.77 15.14 18.22
N PHE A 67 2.85 15.78 18.67
CA PHE A 67 2.86 16.64 19.86
C PHE A 67 2.54 18.11 19.58
N GLU A 68 2.33 18.48 18.32
CA GLU A 68 1.87 19.82 17.98
C GLU A 68 0.36 19.96 18.24
N ASN A 69 -0.05 21.11 18.78
CA ASN A 69 -1.44 21.39 19.12
C ASN A 69 -2.39 21.17 17.93
N VAL A 70 -1.94 21.52 16.72
CA VAL A 70 -2.71 21.37 15.48
C VAL A 70 -3.10 19.92 15.22
N CYS A 71 -2.21 18.98 15.50
CA CYS A 71 -2.42 17.55 15.29
C CYS A 71 -3.44 16.99 16.28
N LEU A 72 -3.34 17.36 17.56
CA LEU A 72 -4.33 16.97 18.57
C LEU A 72 -5.71 17.53 18.24
N PHE A 73 -5.81 18.83 17.92
CA PHE A 73 -7.09 19.45 17.59
C PHE A 73 -7.73 18.85 16.34
N ALA A 74 -6.95 18.63 15.27
CA ALA A 74 -7.47 18.00 14.06
C ALA A 74 -7.94 16.56 14.31
N THR A 75 -7.21 15.79 15.11
CA THR A 75 -7.59 14.40 15.45
C THR A 75 -8.89 14.36 16.26
N VAL A 76 -9.03 15.23 17.25
CA VAL A 76 -10.24 15.32 18.08
C VAL A 76 -11.44 15.77 17.24
N GLU A 77 -11.28 16.78 16.39
CA GLU A 77 -12.34 17.25 15.49
C GLU A 77 -12.78 16.13 14.54
N LEU A 78 -11.81 15.41 13.93
CA LEU A 78 -12.10 14.31 13.04
C LEU A 78 -12.86 13.18 13.76
N ILE A 79 -12.45 12.79 14.96
CA ILE A 79 -13.16 11.77 15.76
C ILE A 79 -14.57 12.24 16.10
N GLN A 80 -14.74 13.49 16.54
CA GLN A 80 -16.06 14.06 16.83
C GLN A 80 -16.97 14.06 15.60
N ARG A 81 -16.42 14.38 14.43
CA ARG A 81 -17.13 14.31 13.16
C ARG A 81 -17.53 12.89 12.81
N LEU A 82 -16.62 11.93 12.95
CA LEU A 82 -16.90 10.50 12.71
C LEU A 82 -17.99 9.96 13.65
N VAL A 83 -18.03 10.42 14.91
CA VAL A 83 -19.12 10.09 15.84
C VAL A 83 -20.44 10.72 15.41
N LYS A 84 -20.42 12.02 15.07
CA LYS A 84 -21.61 12.76 14.62
C LYS A 84 -22.22 12.16 13.35
N GLU A 85 -21.39 11.66 12.43
CA GLU A 85 -21.81 11.04 11.18
C GLU A 85 -22.10 9.54 11.31
N ASN A 86 -22.15 8.99 12.54
CA ASN A 86 -22.42 7.58 12.83
C ASN A 86 -21.46 6.61 12.12
N VAL A 87 -20.20 7.05 11.92
CA VAL A 87 -19.11 6.18 11.45
C VAL A 87 -18.48 5.46 12.64
N LEU A 88 -18.35 6.14 13.77
CA LEU A 88 -17.78 5.61 15.02
C LEU A 88 -18.79 5.76 16.16
N ASN A 89 -19.07 4.69 16.89
CA ASN A 89 -19.95 4.76 18.06
C ASN A 89 -19.19 5.30 19.28
N THR A 90 -19.85 6.08 20.14
CA THR A 90 -19.23 6.59 21.37
C THR A 90 -18.71 5.47 22.28
N ASN A 91 -19.42 4.33 22.34
CA ASN A 91 -18.99 3.15 23.10
C ASN A 91 -17.76 2.45 22.48
N SER A 92 -17.46 2.70 21.20
CA SER A 92 -16.31 2.17 20.47
C SER A 92 -15.06 3.07 20.59
N LEU A 93 -15.13 4.21 21.30
CA LEU A 93 -13.97 5.08 21.53
C LEU A 93 -12.88 4.42 22.40
N ALA A 94 -13.18 3.30 23.05
CA ALA A 94 -12.22 2.49 23.79
C ALA A 94 -11.67 1.30 22.97
N SER A 95 -12.01 1.20 21.68
CA SER A 95 -11.59 0.13 20.76
C SER A 95 -10.63 0.69 19.71
N ALA A 96 -9.37 0.28 19.79
CA ALA A 96 -8.29 0.64 18.89
C ALA A 96 -8.60 0.15 17.47
N ALA A 97 -9.27 -1.00 17.35
CA ALA A 97 -9.68 -1.54 16.06
C ALA A 97 -10.75 -0.66 15.39
N ASP A 98 -11.76 -0.23 16.14
CA ASP A 98 -12.83 0.63 15.62
C ASP A 98 -12.29 2.03 15.29
N ILE A 99 -11.43 2.59 16.15
CA ILE A 99 -10.77 3.88 15.90
C ILE A 99 -9.89 3.80 14.66
N ALA A 100 -9.02 2.79 14.54
CA ALA A 100 -8.14 2.64 13.38
C ALA A 100 -8.95 2.54 12.09
N ARG A 101 -10.02 1.72 12.09
CA ARG A 101 -10.92 1.59 10.94
C ARG A 101 -11.60 2.92 10.59
N ALA A 102 -12.13 3.63 11.58
CA ALA A 102 -12.79 4.91 11.37
C ALA A 102 -11.83 6.00 10.89
N LEU A 103 -10.58 6.00 11.35
CA LEU A 103 -9.56 6.95 10.90
C LEU A 103 -9.12 6.71 9.46
N THR A 104 -8.99 5.45 9.00
CA THR A 104 -8.70 5.17 7.58
C THR A 104 -9.75 5.78 6.65
N PHE A 105 -11.03 5.68 7.03
CA PHE A 105 -12.12 6.36 6.35
C PHE A 105 -12.05 7.89 6.50
N GLY A 106 -11.89 8.38 7.73
CA GLY A 106 -11.98 9.80 8.03
C GLY A 106 -10.92 10.64 7.34
N ILE A 107 -9.68 10.14 7.31
CA ILE A 107 -8.58 10.77 6.59
C ILE A 107 -8.92 10.89 5.10
N ASN A 108 -9.40 9.80 4.51
CA ASN A 108 -9.78 9.70 3.11
C ASN A 108 -10.94 10.63 2.74
N GLN A 109 -11.98 10.63 3.55
CA GLN A 109 -13.23 11.30 3.26
C GLN A 109 -13.18 12.80 3.55
N TYR A 110 -12.49 13.20 4.63
CA TYR A 110 -12.60 14.55 5.17
C TYR A 110 -11.29 15.34 5.17
N VAL A 111 -10.13 14.68 5.25
CA VAL A 111 -8.85 15.39 5.45
C VAL A 111 -8.11 15.63 4.15
N LEU A 112 -7.83 14.57 3.38
CA LEU A 112 -6.94 14.62 2.22
C LEU A 112 -7.65 14.15 0.97
N GLU A 113 -7.59 14.96 -0.10
CA GLU A 113 -8.16 14.62 -1.39
C GLU A 113 -7.13 13.89 -2.26
N ALA A 114 -7.50 12.72 -2.77
CA ALA A 114 -6.68 11.95 -3.68
C ALA A 114 -6.86 12.44 -5.12
N SER A 115 -5.77 12.58 -5.86
CA SER A 115 -5.85 12.75 -7.31
C SER A 115 -4.60 12.22 -7.98
N TRP A 116 -4.76 11.22 -8.86
CA TRP A 116 -3.70 10.72 -9.72
C TRP A 116 -3.86 11.21 -11.16
N GLN A 117 -5.11 11.36 -11.62
CA GLN A 117 -5.45 11.76 -12.98
C GLN A 117 -5.14 13.23 -13.23
N LYS A 118 -5.57 14.14 -12.34
CA LYS A 118 -5.28 15.58 -12.51
C LYS A 118 -3.78 15.85 -12.48
N LEU A 119 -3.03 15.11 -11.66
CA LEU A 119 -1.57 15.20 -11.60
C LEU A 119 -0.91 14.76 -12.91
N ALA A 120 -1.41 13.68 -13.53
CA ALA A 120 -0.84 13.18 -14.78
C ALA A 120 -1.02 14.14 -15.95
N VAL A 121 -2.07 14.96 -15.94
CA VAL A 121 -2.33 15.97 -16.99
C VAL A 121 -2.02 17.41 -16.55
N ASN A 122 -1.40 17.58 -15.37
CA ASN A 122 -1.07 18.88 -14.77
C ASN A 122 -2.26 19.86 -14.69
N ASP A 123 -3.45 19.35 -14.39
CA ASP A 123 -4.67 20.14 -14.17
C ASP A 123 -4.76 20.57 -12.69
N LEU A 124 -4.04 21.63 -12.35
CA LEU A 124 -3.90 22.14 -10.98
C LEU A 124 -4.60 23.50 -10.82
N GLY A 125 -5.44 23.60 -9.80
CA GLY A 125 -6.00 24.86 -9.33
C GLY A 125 -4.98 25.68 -8.52
N PRO A 126 -5.25 26.98 -8.29
CA PRO A 126 -4.33 27.89 -7.57
C PRO A 126 -4.13 27.54 -6.09
N TYR A 127 -4.95 26.65 -5.53
CA TYR A 127 -4.88 26.19 -4.13
C TYR A 127 -4.52 24.71 -4.01
N ASP A 128 -4.23 24.04 -5.13
CA ASP A 128 -3.84 22.64 -5.14
C ASP A 128 -2.35 22.53 -4.81
N VAL A 129 -2.03 21.64 -3.88
CA VAL A 129 -0.65 21.34 -3.48
C VAL A 129 -0.25 19.99 -4.05
N LEU A 130 0.92 19.91 -4.67
CA LEU A 130 1.42 18.64 -5.20
C LEU A 130 1.76 17.68 -4.05
N PRO A 131 1.44 16.37 -4.16
CA PRO A 131 1.73 15.40 -3.10
C PRO A 131 3.21 15.33 -2.69
N SER A 132 4.12 15.63 -3.62
CA SER A 132 5.57 15.64 -3.40
C SER A 132 6.08 16.88 -2.66
N LEU A 133 5.27 17.92 -2.50
CA LEU A 133 5.64 19.14 -1.76
C LEU A 133 5.32 19.05 -0.27
N TRP A 134 4.42 18.15 0.12
CA TRP A 134 4.13 17.93 1.54
C TRP A 134 5.36 17.43 2.27
N THR A 135 5.68 18.08 3.39
CA THR A 135 6.82 17.71 4.24
C THR A 135 6.42 16.97 5.52
N GLY A 136 5.12 16.96 5.84
CA GLY A 136 4.62 16.37 7.07
C GLY A 136 3.10 16.41 7.22
N SER A 137 2.63 15.66 8.21
CA SER A 137 1.23 15.59 8.61
C SER A 137 0.76 16.90 9.25
N THR A 138 1.63 17.56 10.03
CA THR A 138 1.36 18.87 10.63
C THR A 138 0.84 19.88 9.61
N GLU A 139 1.54 19.98 8.47
CA GLU A 139 1.22 20.92 7.39
C GLU A 139 -0.16 20.62 6.79
N ILE A 140 -0.41 19.35 6.46
CA ILE A 140 -1.70 18.92 5.90
C ILE A 140 -2.85 19.20 6.88
N LEU A 141 -2.69 18.86 8.16
CA LEU A 141 -3.71 19.06 9.20
C LEU A 141 -3.97 20.54 9.47
N MET A 142 -2.93 21.38 9.40
CA MET A 142 -3.08 22.84 9.49
C MET A 142 -3.91 23.39 8.32
N HIS A 143 -3.63 22.94 7.10
CA HIS A 143 -4.39 23.33 5.92
C HIS A 143 -5.83 22.83 6.00
N TYR A 144 -6.07 21.59 6.43
CA TYR A 144 -7.38 21.01 6.65
C TYR A 144 -8.21 21.84 7.64
N LEU A 145 -7.66 22.12 8.83
CA LEU A 145 -8.34 22.92 9.86
C LEU A 145 -8.65 24.34 9.39
N LYS A 146 -7.72 24.97 8.66
CA LYS A 146 -7.91 26.32 8.11
C LYS A 146 -8.97 26.35 7.01
N ALA A 147 -9.02 25.32 6.17
CA ALA A 147 -9.96 25.25 5.05
C ALA A 147 -11.36 24.77 5.48
N GLY A 148 -11.48 24.00 6.57
CA GLY A 148 -12.73 23.38 7.01
C GLY A 148 -13.26 22.29 6.06
N LYS A 149 -12.42 21.83 5.14
CA LYS A 149 -12.72 20.82 4.12
C LYS A 149 -11.45 20.08 3.75
N ARG A 150 -11.60 18.95 3.04
CA ARG A 150 -10.45 18.18 2.53
C ARG A 150 -9.54 19.05 1.68
N VAL A 151 -8.24 18.84 1.81
CA VAL A 151 -7.20 19.59 1.09
C VAL A 151 -6.54 18.65 0.09
N GLY A 152 -6.16 19.19 -1.06
CA GLY A 152 -5.65 18.41 -2.17
C GLY A 152 -4.26 18.88 -2.60
N PHE A 153 -3.42 17.99 -3.14
CA PHE A 153 -3.65 16.56 -3.38
C PHE A 153 -2.73 15.66 -2.54
N GLY A 154 -3.20 14.44 -2.27
CA GLY A 154 -2.48 13.38 -1.58
C GLY A 154 -2.27 12.14 -2.44
N GLN A 155 -1.17 11.44 -2.17
CA GLN A 155 -0.85 10.09 -2.68
C GLN A 155 -0.55 9.14 -1.51
N CYS A 156 -0.35 7.84 -1.75
CA CYS A 156 -0.29 6.82 -0.68
C CYS A 156 0.61 7.20 0.50
N TRP A 157 1.81 7.73 0.25
CA TRP A 157 2.72 8.12 1.34
C TRP A 157 2.20 9.29 2.18
N CYS A 158 1.40 10.20 1.61
CA CYS A 158 0.74 11.27 2.36
C CYS A 158 -0.33 10.70 3.31
N TYR A 159 -1.11 9.72 2.83
CA TYR A 159 -2.08 8.99 3.65
C TYR A 159 -1.38 8.20 4.75
N GLY A 160 -0.31 7.48 4.40
CA GLY A 160 0.54 6.76 5.35
C GLY A 160 1.18 7.66 6.41
N GLY A 161 1.53 8.88 6.03
CA GLY A 161 2.02 9.92 6.94
C GLY A 161 0.96 10.42 7.92
N LEU A 162 -0.27 10.65 7.46
CA LEU A 162 -1.37 11.14 8.30
C LEU A 162 -1.84 10.13 9.35
N LEU A 163 -1.83 8.83 9.02
CA LEU A 163 -2.18 7.77 9.97
C LEU A 163 -0.95 7.37 10.82
N ALA A 164 -0.49 8.28 11.68
CA ALA A 164 0.74 8.13 12.47
C ALA A 164 0.76 6.85 13.35
N SER A 165 1.39 5.80 12.82
CA SER A 165 1.56 4.46 13.43
C SER A 165 2.85 3.82 12.88
N ARG A 166 3.10 2.52 12.95
CA ARG A 166 4.26 1.95 12.23
C ARG A 166 3.99 2.04 10.72
N LYS A 167 4.95 2.50 9.92
CA LYS A 167 4.74 2.75 8.48
C LYS A 167 5.44 1.70 7.66
N LEU A 168 4.81 1.31 6.56
CA LEU A 168 5.37 0.33 5.65
C LEU A 168 5.40 0.90 4.24
N CYS A 169 6.57 0.80 3.61
CA CYS A 169 6.68 0.92 2.17
C CYS A 169 6.85 -0.47 1.58
N PHE A 170 6.11 -0.71 0.53
CA PHE A 170 6.13 -1.96 -0.18
C PHE A 170 6.49 -1.73 -1.65
N PHE A 171 7.34 -2.58 -2.24
CA PHE A 171 7.78 -2.47 -3.63
C PHE A 171 7.00 -3.41 -4.54
N ILE A 172 6.19 -2.82 -5.40
CA ILE A 172 5.39 -3.46 -6.47
C ILE A 172 4.01 -4.00 -6.02
N PHE A 173 2.99 -3.13 -6.03
CA PHE A 173 1.58 -3.35 -5.61
C PHE A 173 0.61 -3.43 -6.80
N LEU A 174 -0.54 -4.10 -6.68
CA LEU A 174 -1.58 -4.15 -7.71
C LEU A 174 -2.85 -3.36 -7.34
N GLN A 175 -3.23 -2.39 -8.17
CA GLN A 175 -4.57 -1.79 -8.12
C GLN A 175 -5.38 -2.14 -9.37
N GLU A 176 -6.60 -2.64 -9.19
CA GLU A 176 -7.59 -2.78 -10.25
C GLU A 176 -8.47 -1.53 -10.33
N ARG A 177 -8.58 -0.91 -11.52
CA ARG A 177 -9.49 0.23 -11.75
C ARG A 177 -10.05 0.18 -13.17
N ASN A 178 -11.37 0.07 -13.30
CA ASN A 178 -12.10 0.11 -14.60
C ASN A 178 -11.47 -0.79 -15.68
N ASP A 179 -11.33 -2.09 -15.41
CA ASP A 179 -10.77 -3.11 -16.33
C ASP A 179 -9.27 -2.96 -16.68
N PHE A 180 -8.55 -1.99 -16.08
CA PHE A 180 -7.09 -1.87 -16.16
C PHE A 180 -6.43 -2.22 -14.81
N ILE A 181 -5.44 -3.11 -14.86
CA ILE A 181 -4.64 -3.51 -13.71
C ILE A 181 -3.34 -2.69 -13.75
N PHE A 182 -3.14 -1.86 -12.74
CA PHE A 182 -1.91 -1.08 -12.60
C PHE A 182 -1.05 -1.66 -11.49
N ILE A 183 0.17 -2.03 -11.87
CA ILE A 183 1.21 -2.41 -10.92
C ILE A 183 1.95 -1.14 -10.48
N TRP A 184 1.76 -0.70 -9.24
CA TRP A 184 2.43 0.45 -8.66
C TRP A 184 3.85 0.08 -8.26
N ASN A 185 4.85 0.85 -8.67
CA ASN A 185 6.26 0.68 -8.30
C ASN A 185 6.47 0.57 -6.78
N PHE A 186 5.67 1.31 -6.01
CA PHE A 186 5.58 1.15 -4.56
C PHE A 186 4.21 1.59 -4.05
N HIS A 187 3.82 1.08 -2.88
CA HIS A 187 2.65 1.52 -2.13
C HIS A 187 3.02 1.68 -0.65
N VAL A 188 2.33 2.58 0.06
CA VAL A 188 2.58 2.88 1.47
C VAL A 188 1.28 2.73 2.26
N TRP A 189 1.34 1.92 3.32
CA TRP A 189 0.26 1.75 4.29
C TRP A 189 0.80 1.75 5.71
N ASN A 190 -0.07 1.48 6.68
CA ASN A 190 0.22 1.52 8.10
C ASN A 190 0.04 0.17 8.79
N GLU A 191 0.86 -0.06 9.80
CA GLU A 191 0.74 -1.14 10.77
C GLU A 191 0.41 -0.54 12.15
N VAL A 192 -0.72 -0.95 12.73
CA VAL A 192 -1.13 -0.54 14.08
C VAL A 192 -1.04 -1.74 15.01
N TRP A 193 -0.37 -1.60 16.15
CA TRP A 193 -0.26 -2.66 17.15
C TRP A 193 -1.47 -2.66 18.08
N MET A 194 -2.16 -3.79 18.17
CA MET A 194 -3.27 -3.98 19.11
C MET A 194 -3.55 -5.46 19.37
N ARG A 195 -4.22 -5.75 20.49
CA ARG A 195 -5.00 -6.98 20.63
C ARG A 195 -6.21 -6.92 19.71
N ARG A 196 -6.65 -8.07 19.22
CA ARG A 196 -7.89 -8.18 18.43
C ARG A 196 -8.94 -8.90 19.24
N GLU A 197 -9.64 -8.13 20.07
CA GLU A 197 -10.77 -8.65 20.83
C GLU A 197 -11.82 -9.24 19.88
N GLY A 198 -12.34 -10.42 20.23
CA GLY A 198 -13.22 -11.20 19.35
C GLY A 198 -12.50 -12.11 18.34
N LEU A 199 -11.19 -11.96 18.13
CA LEU A 199 -10.38 -12.89 17.33
C LEU A 199 -9.52 -13.81 18.21
N LYS A 200 -8.91 -14.83 17.60
CA LYS A 200 -7.92 -15.69 18.29
C LYS A 200 -6.71 -14.86 18.71
N LYS A 201 -6.18 -15.12 19.91
CA LYS A 201 -4.98 -14.44 20.46
C LYS A 201 -3.75 -14.49 19.54
N SER A 202 -3.65 -15.50 18.68
CA SER A 202 -2.59 -15.62 17.68
C SER A 202 -2.56 -14.45 16.69
N TYR A 203 -3.70 -13.76 16.48
CA TYR A 203 -3.82 -12.61 15.59
C TYR A 203 -3.61 -11.26 16.28
N ASN A 204 -3.28 -11.25 17.58
CA ASN A 204 -2.81 -10.03 18.25
C ASN A 204 -1.46 -9.58 17.68
N GLY A 205 -1.21 -8.28 17.74
CA GLY A 205 0.02 -7.65 17.28
C GLY A 205 -0.25 -6.67 16.14
N TRP A 206 0.61 -6.66 15.13
CA TRP A 206 0.52 -5.76 13.99
C TRP A 206 -0.71 -6.03 13.10
N GLN A 207 -1.45 -4.96 12.82
CA GLN A 207 -2.63 -4.95 11.94
C GLN A 207 -2.40 -3.98 10.79
N VAL A 208 -2.66 -4.41 9.55
CA VAL A 208 -2.61 -3.57 8.35
C VAL A 208 -3.81 -2.62 8.35
N CYS A 209 -3.54 -1.33 8.17
CA CYS A 209 -4.51 -0.26 7.95
C CYS A 209 -4.07 0.57 6.74
N ASP A 210 -4.98 0.82 5.81
CA ASP A 210 -4.69 1.68 4.65
C ASP A 210 -5.78 2.74 4.47
N ALA A 211 -5.37 4.01 4.52
CA ALA A 211 -6.25 5.17 4.33
C ALA A 211 -6.29 5.63 2.85
N THR A 212 -5.49 5.02 1.98
CA THR A 212 -5.41 5.37 0.56
C THR A 212 -6.72 5.03 -0.14
N HIS A 213 -7.19 5.93 -1.01
CA HIS A 213 -8.44 5.77 -1.75
C HIS A 213 -8.33 4.72 -2.87
N GLN A 214 -8.34 3.43 -2.51
CA GLN A 214 -8.16 2.34 -3.46
C GLN A 214 -9.42 1.51 -3.66
N GLN A 215 -9.96 0.94 -2.58
CA GLN A 215 -11.05 -0.02 -2.62
C GLN A 215 -12.18 0.35 -1.66
N ILE A 216 -13.41 0.06 -2.08
CA ILE A 216 -14.57 0.10 -1.20
C ILE A 216 -14.61 -1.20 -0.40
N SER A 217 -14.56 -1.09 0.93
CA SER A 217 -14.70 -2.21 1.85
C SER A 217 -16.06 -2.87 1.66
N SER A 218 -16.08 -4.18 1.37
CA SER A 218 -17.32 -4.94 1.14
C SER A 218 -18.22 -5.00 2.38
N GLU A 219 -17.64 -4.81 3.56
CA GLU A 219 -18.35 -4.87 4.84
C GLU A 219 -19.09 -3.56 5.18
N SER A 220 -18.61 -2.42 4.69
CA SER A 220 -19.11 -1.10 5.07
C SER A 220 -19.61 -0.24 3.90
N GLY A 221 -19.26 -0.57 2.66
CA GLY A 221 -19.58 0.26 1.50
C GLY A 221 -18.83 1.59 1.46
N ARG A 222 -17.75 1.73 2.24
CA ARG A 222 -16.94 2.95 2.37
C ARG A 222 -15.51 2.73 1.89
N TYR A 223 -14.84 3.79 1.46
CA TYR A 223 -13.40 3.79 1.17
C TYR A 223 -12.59 3.78 2.47
N GLN A 224 -12.27 2.58 2.94
CA GLN A 224 -11.52 2.31 4.16
C GLN A 224 -10.96 0.89 4.08
N CYS A 225 -9.83 0.63 4.72
CA CYS A 225 -9.17 -0.67 4.66
C CYS A 225 -8.53 -1.04 6.01
N GLY A 226 -8.81 -2.26 6.49
CA GLY A 226 -8.29 -2.77 7.76
C GLY A 226 -9.08 -2.28 8.98
N PRO A 227 -8.60 -2.56 10.21
CA PRO A 227 -7.38 -3.28 10.57
C PRO A 227 -7.43 -4.79 10.26
N PHE A 228 -6.45 -5.32 9.53
CA PHE A 228 -6.33 -6.76 9.25
C PHE A 228 -5.07 -7.38 9.87
N PRO A 229 -5.14 -8.55 10.54
CA PRO A 229 -3.96 -9.10 11.20
C PRO A 229 -2.88 -9.52 10.18
N VAL A 230 -1.66 -8.99 10.33
CA VAL A 230 -0.53 -9.35 9.44
C VAL A 230 -0.26 -10.85 9.45
N ARG A 231 -0.36 -11.48 10.63
CA ARG A 231 -0.21 -12.94 10.79
C ARG A 231 -1.27 -13.74 10.03
N ALA A 232 -2.47 -13.20 9.84
CA ALA A 232 -3.51 -13.88 9.07
C ALA A 232 -3.17 -13.90 7.57
N LEU A 233 -2.45 -12.89 7.06
CA LEU A 233 -1.92 -12.90 5.69
C LEU A 233 -0.90 -14.03 5.53
N LEU A 234 0.05 -14.15 6.47
CA LEU A 234 1.07 -15.20 6.46
C LEU A 234 0.45 -16.62 6.54
N HIS A 235 -0.60 -16.80 7.33
CA HIS A 235 -1.26 -18.09 7.46
C HIS A 235 -2.25 -18.42 6.32
N GLY A 236 -2.71 -17.40 5.59
CA GLY A 236 -3.74 -17.54 4.55
C GLY A 236 -5.17 -17.54 5.10
N ASP A 237 -5.43 -16.88 6.23
CA ASP A 237 -6.75 -16.85 6.89
C ASP A 237 -7.54 -15.58 6.49
N LEU A 238 -8.01 -15.52 5.24
CA LEU A 238 -8.54 -14.27 4.66
C LEU A 238 -10.00 -13.94 4.99
N ARG A 239 -10.73 -14.84 5.67
CA ARG A 239 -12.14 -14.62 6.07
C ARG A 239 -12.30 -13.69 7.27
N LEU A 240 -11.21 -13.32 7.93
CA LEU A 240 -11.27 -12.46 9.10
C LEU A 240 -11.63 -11.03 8.69
N PRO A 241 -12.33 -10.27 9.55
CA PRO A 241 -12.45 -8.85 9.35
C PRO A 241 -11.08 -8.16 9.63
N TYR A 242 -10.64 -7.19 8.85
CA TYR A 242 -11.34 -6.52 7.75
C TYR A 242 -10.56 -6.62 6.44
N ASP A 243 -11.24 -6.72 5.31
CA ASP A 243 -10.64 -6.46 3.98
C ASP A 243 -9.48 -7.41 3.59
N GLY A 244 -9.37 -8.58 4.25
CA GLY A 244 -8.27 -9.55 4.08
C GLY A 244 -7.96 -9.95 2.63
N PRO A 245 -8.95 -10.25 1.77
CA PRO A 245 -8.69 -10.62 0.38
C PRO A 245 -8.01 -9.52 -0.43
N PHE A 246 -8.40 -8.26 -0.20
CA PHE A 246 -7.80 -7.11 -0.86
C PHE A 246 -6.35 -6.97 -0.43
N ILE A 247 -6.09 -6.91 0.88
CA ILE A 247 -4.76 -6.76 1.47
C ILE A 247 -3.82 -7.91 1.05
N TYR A 248 -4.34 -9.14 0.96
CA TYR A 248 -3.55 -10.29 0.50
C TYR A 248 -3.14 -10.16 -0.96
N GLY A 249 -4.04 -9.67 -1.83
CA GLY A 249 -3.75 -9.41 -3.23
C GLY A 249 -2.65 -8.37 -3.43
N GLU A 250 -2.53 -7.40 -2.52
CA GLU A 250 -1.48 -6.37 -2.58
C GLU A 250 -0.06 -6.94 -2.56
N VAL A 251 0.12 -8.10 -1.91
CA VAL A 251 1.43 -8.68 -1.62
C VAL A 251 1.64 -10.10 -2.15
N ASN A 252 0.60 -10.80 -2.61
CA ASN A 252 0.69 -12.21 -3.04
C ASN A 252 0.02 -12.50 -4.39
N ALA A 253 -0.44 -11.48 -5.12
CA ALA A 253 -1.11 -11.71 -6.39
C ALA A 253 -0.14 -12.19 -7.48
N ASP A 254 -0.60 -13.19 -8.23
CA ASP A 254 0.08 -13.64 -9.44
C ASP A 254 -0.26 -12.70 -10.61
N VAL A 255 0.73 -12.32 -11.40
CA VAL A 255 0.57 -11.53 -12.62
C VAL A 255 0.50 -12.46 -13.83
N ILE A 256 -0.50 -12.29 -14.69
CA ILE A 256 -0.66 -13.08 -15.91
C ILE A 256 -0.71 -12.15 -17.12
N ASP A 257 0.40 -12.08 -17.85
CA ASP A 257 0.49 -11.34 -19.10
C ASP A 257 -0.05 -12.21 -20.23
N ARG A 258 -1.05 -11.72 -20.96
CA ARG A 258 -1.64 -12.43 -22.10
C ARG A 258 -1.33 -11.68 -23.39
N PHE A 259 -0.66 -12.38 -24.30
CA PHE A 259 -0.27 -11.83 -25.59
C PHE A 259 -1.31 -12.19 -26.65
N TYR A 260 -1.76 -11.19 -27.39
CA TYR A 260 -2.69 -11.36 -28.50
C TYR A 260 -2.10 -10.77 -29.77
N ARG A 261 -2.36 -11.41 -30.90
CA ARG A 261 -2.08 -10.88 -32.23
C ARG A 261 -3.39 -10.52 -32.92
N THR A 262 -3.43 -9.41 -33.63
CA THR A 262 -4.58 -9.05 -34.47
C THR A 262 -4.63 -9.93 -35.72
N ASP A 263 -5.76 -10.58 -35.95
CA ASP A 263 -6.04 -11.26 -37.22
C ASP A 263 -6.05 -10.23 -38.35
N PRO A 264 -5.20 -10.38 -39.40
CA PRO A 264 -5.12 -9.41 -40.49
C PRO A 264 -6.40 -9.32 -41.34
N LEU A 265 -7.27 -10.34 -41.30
CA LEU A 265 -8.53 -10.37 -42.06
C LEU A 265 -9.73 -9.98 -41.19
N SER A 266 -9.86 -10.60 -40.02
CA SER A 266 -11.04 -10.38 -39.17
C SER A 266 -10.89 -9.22 -38.19
N HIS A 267 -9.68 -8.67 -38.03
CA HIS A 267 -9.29 -7.69 -37.01
C HIS A 267 -9.59 -8.12 -35.56
N ARG A 268 -9.88 -9.42 -35.34
CA ARG A 268 -10.14 -9.97 -34.00
C ARG A 268 -8.83 -10.33 -33.31
N PRO A 269 -8.76 -10.24 -31.97
CA PRO A 269 -7.60 -10.69 -31.22
C PRO A 269 -7.51 -12.22 -31.22
N ILE A 270 -6.35 -12.74 -31.61
CA ILE A 270 -5.98 -14.16 -31.54
C ILE A 270 -5.03 -14.33 -30.36
N PHE A 271 -5.39 -15.17 -29.40
CA PHE A 271 -4.52 -15.51 -28.27
C PHE A 271 -3.24 -16.21 -28.77
N VAL A 272 -2.08 -15.70 -28.36
CA VAL A 272 -0.78 -16.25 -28.72
C VAL A 272 -0.22 -17.04 -27.54
N SER A 273 -0.04 -16.38 -26.40
CA SER A 273 0.63 -16.98 -25.26
C SER A 273 0.21 -16.29 -23.97
N GLU A 274 0.48 -16.94 -22.85
CA GLU A 274 0.40 -16.32 -21.54
C GLU A 274 1.67 -16.60 -20.75
N VAL A 275 2.15 -15.59 -20.04
CA VAL A 275 3.28 -15.67 -19.12
C VAL A 275 2.75 -15.37 -17.73
N LYS A 276 3.10 -16.23 -16.77
CA LYS A 276 2.73 -16.04 -15.37
C LYS A 276 3.98 -15.65 -14.59
N SER A 277 3.88 -14.57 -13.83
CA SER A 277 4.83 -14.23 -12.80
C SER A 277 4.19 -14.38 -11.43
N THR A 278 4.86 -15.13 -10.55
CA THR A 278 4.48 -15.30 -9.15
C THR A 278 5.26 -14.40 -8.21
N GLU A 279 6.33 -13.76 -8.71
CA GLU A 279 7.33 -13.06 -7.90
C GLU A 279 7.35 -11.54 -8.17
N SER A 280 6.50 -11.06 -9.09
CA SER A 280 6.46 -9.66 -9.48
C SER A 280 5.75 -8.75 -8.49
N VAL A 281 4.95 -9.31 -7.58
CA VAL A 281 4.18 -8.56 -6.57
C VAL A 281 4.64 -9.02 -5.20
N GLY A 282 4.52 -8.14 -4.20
CA GLY A 282 5.04 -8.45 -2.88
C GLY A 282 6.58 -8.44 -2.76
N ILE A 283 7.35 -7.89 -3.71
CA ILE A 283 8.81 -8.11 -3.81
C ILE A 283 9.54 -7.87 -2.49
N LYS A 284 9.32 -6.71 -1.87
CA LYS A 284 9.95 -6.37 -0.60
C LYS A 284 9.16 -5.34 0.19
N ILE A 285 8.90 -5.64 1.46
CA ILE A 285 8.17 -4.82 2.43
C ILE A 285 9.16 -4.29 3.47
N VAL A 286 9.24 -2.97 3.62
CA VAL A 286 10.19 -2.32 4.53
C VAL A 286 9.54 -1.29 5.45
N THR A 287 10.14 -1.10 6.62
CA THR A 287 9.74 -0.11 7.62
C THR A 287 10.97 0.55 8.25
N ASN A 288 10.75 1.59 9.04
CA ASN A 288 11.81 2.17 9.87
C ASN A 288 12.40 1.12 10.81
N ASN A 289 13.71 1.15 10.98
CA ASN A 289 14.40 0.33 11.96
C ASN A 289 14.46 1.07 13.30
N PRO A 290 13.79 0.57 14.37
CA PRO A 290 13.78 1.23 15.68
C PRO A 290 15.16 1.39 16.33
N LYS A 291 16.16 0.63 15.86
CA LYS A 291 17.55 0.72 16.33
C LYS A 291 18.42 1.61 15.45
N MET A 292 18.05 1.82 14.19
CA MET A 292 18.85 2.52 13.19
C MET A 292 17.97 3.22 12.14
N ILE A 293 17.35 4.34 12.51
CA ILE A 293 16.27 4.99 11.76
C ILE A 293 16.58 5.27 10.28
N GLU A 294 17.86 5.52 9.93
CA GLU A 294 18.31 5.78 8.55
C GLU A 294 18.23 4.57 7.62
N PHE A 295 18.15 3.36 8.18
CA PHE A 295 18.15 2.11 7.46
C PHE A 295 16.76 1.46 7.50
N ALA A 296 16.34 0.99 6.34
CA ALA A 296 15.12 0.22 6.22
C ALA A 296 15.29 -1.16 6.88
N MET A 297 14.31 -1.57 7.68
CA MET A 297 14.17 -2.94 8.16
C MET A 297 13.23 -3.69 7.21
N ASP A 298 13.72 -4.79 6.62
CA ASP A 298 12.92 -5.69 5.80
C ASP A 298 12.04 -6.55 6.69
N ILE A 299 10.73 -6.55 6.44
CA ILE A 299 9.76 -7.35 7.17
C ILE A 299 8.89 -8.21 6.24
N THR A 300 9.36 -8.48 5.02
CA THR A 300 8.62 -9.25 4.00
C THR A 300 8.17 -10.61 4.54
N SER A 301 9.03 -11.27 5.32
CA SER A 301 8.74 -12.56 5.96
C SER A 301 7.58 -12.53 6.97
N ASN A 302 7.12 -11.36 7.41
CA ASN A 302 5.95 -11.26 8.27
C ASN A 302 4.64 -11.40 7.49
N TYR A 303 4.66 -11.12 6.18
CA TYR A 303 3.49 -11.10 5.31
C TYR A 303 3.37 -12.38 4.47
N LYS A 304 4.51 -12.91 4.03
CA LYS A 304 4.54 -14.08 3.16
C LYS A 304 5.81 -14.91 3.30
N GLU A 305 5.68 -16.16 2.91
CA GLU A 305 6.78 -17.10 2.79
C GLU A 305 7.73 -16.70 1.64
N PRO A 306 8.97 -17.21 1.63
CA PRO A 306 9.95 -16.86 0.59
C PRO A 306 9.51 -17.26 -0.82
N GLU A 307 9.67 -16.35 -1.77
CA GLU A 307 9.34 -16.58 -3.19
C GLU A 307 10.04 -17.82 -3.76
N GLY A 308 9.32 -18.53 -4.64
CA GLY A 308 9.77 -19.78 -5.24
C GLY A 308 9.78 -20.99 -4.29
N SER A 309 9.46 -20.82 -3.01
CA SER A 309 9.42 -21.92 -2.06
C SER A 309 8.11 -22.72 -2.12
N LYS A 310 8.17 -23.99 -1.70
CA LYS A 310 6.97 -24.83 -1.55
C LYS A 310 5.99 -24.24 -0.53
N ALA A 311 6.51 -23.66 0.55
CA ALA A 311 5.72 -23.07 1.63
C ALA A 311 4.89 -21.88 1.13
N GLU A 312 5.47 -21.07 0.24
CA GLU A 312 4.82 -19.92 -0.38
C GLU A 312 3.63 -20.34 -1.26
N ARG A 313 3.80 -21.34 -2.13
CA ARG A 313 2.66 -21.87 -2.90
C ARG A 313 1.61 -22.56 -2.03
N GLU A 314 2.01 -23.21 -0.94
CA GLU A 314 1.07 -23.77 0.04
C GLU A 314 0.31 -22.68 0.80
N GLN A 315 0.96 -21.57 1.16
CA GLN A 315 0.32 -20.39 1.74
C GLN A 315 -0.71 -19.82 0.76
N HIS A 316 -0.34 -19.62 -0.50
CA HIS A 316 -1.22 -19.10 -1.54
C HIS A 316 -2.44 -20.00 -1.77
N GLN A 317 -2.23 -21.32 -1.80
CA GLN A 317 -3.33 -22.28 -1.90
C GLN A 317 -4.29 -22.17 -0.71
N ARG A 318 -3.77 -22.16 0.53
CA ARG A 318 -4.59 -22.00 1.74
C ARG A 318 -5.38 -20.68 1.72
N ALA A 319 -4.75 -19.59 1.30
CA ALA A 319 -5.35 -18.28 1.21
C ALA A 319 -6.57 -18.27 0.26
N LEU A 320 -6.42 -18.80 -0.95
CA LEU A 320 -7.51 -18.91 -1.92
C LEU A 320 -8.62 -19.83 -1.42
N GLU A 321 -8.28 -21.01 -0.89
CA GLU A 321 -9.24 -21.96 -0.33
C GLU A 321 -10.03 -21.34 0.82
N SER A 322 -9.37 -20.54 1.65
CA SER A 322 -10.01 -19.84 2.77
C SER A 322 -11.18 -18.99 2.28
N ILE A 323 -11.14 -18.41 1.08
CA ILE A 323 -12.25 -17.60 0.53
C ILE A 323 -13.05 -18.32 -0.56
N GLY A 324 -12.89 -19.65 -0.67
CA GLY A 324 -13.63 -20.47 -1.63
C GLY A 324 -13.15 -20.31 -3.07
N LEU A 325 -11.99 -19.70 -3.28
CA LEU A 325 -11.35 -19.60 -4.58
C LEU A 325 -10.38 -20.76 -4.80
N ARG A 326 -9.96 -20.93 -6.05
CA ARG A 326 -8.91 -21.87 -6.46
C ARG A 326 -7.94 -21.14 -7.39
N PRO A 327 -6.66 -21.54 -7.44
CA PRO A 327 -5.74 -20.97 -8.40
C PRO A 327 -6.31 -21.05 -9.81
N MET A 328 -6.16 -19.96 -10.56
CA MET A 328 -6.59 -19.90 -11.95
C MET A 328 -5.85 -20.99 -12.75
N LYS A 329 -6.59 -21.73 -13.57
CA LYS A 329 -5.98 -22.68 -14.52
C LYS A 329 -5.49 -21.92 -15.75
N TYR A 330 -4.30 -22.28 -16.22
CA TYR A 330 -3.77 -21.77 -17.49
C TYR A 330 -4.77 -21.97 -18.62
N ARG A 331 -4.93 -20.97 -19.49
CA ARG A 331 -5.50 -21.22 -20.81
C ARG A 331 -4.48 -22.09 -21.52
N ARG A 332 -4.86 -23.33 -21.84
CA ARG A 332 -4.05 -24.16 -22.74
C ARG A 332 -3.83 -23.31 -23.99
N ALA A 333 -2.59 -22.92 -24.26
CA ALA A 333 -2.27 -22.34 -25.56
C ALA A 333 -2.73 -23.32 -26.64
N ALA A 334 -3.05 -22.83 -27.84
CA ALA A 334 -3.30 -23.70 -28.97
C ALA A 334 -2.19 -24.76 -29.00
N LYS A 335 -2.54 -26.03 -29.20
CA LYS A 335 -1.61 -27.18 -29.04
C LYS A 335 -0.26 -26.97 -29.77
N GLU A 336 -0.27 -26.23 -30.88
CA GLU A 336 0.92 -25.80 -31.66
C GLU A 336 1.89 -24.86 -30.92
N LEU A 337 1.44 -24.04 -29.97
CA LEU A 337 2.25 -23.08 -29.19
C LEU A 337 2.88 -23.70 -27.93
N LEU A 338 2.29 -24.77 -27.39
CA LEU A 338 2.86 -25.53 -26.27
C LEU A 338 4.06 -26.38 -26.71
N GLU A 339 4.14 -26.70 -27.99
CA GLU A 339 5.22 -27.49 -28.61
C GLU A 339 6.40 -26.60 -29.07
N THR A 340 6.21 -25.27 -29.17
CA THR A 340 7.28 -24.34 -29.53
C THR A 340 8.18 -24.05 -28.32
N LYS A 341 9.41 -24.58 -28.33
CA LYS A 341 10.45 -24.21 -27.36
C LYS A 341 10.80 -22.73 -27.55
N ILE A 342 10.58 -21.90 -26.52
CA ILE A 342 11.09 -20.53 -26.49
C ILE A 342 12.61 -20.60 -26.45
N ASP A 343 13.25 -20.29 -27.57
CA ASP A 343 14.67 -20.46 -27.80
C ASP A 343 15.39 -19.14 -28.08
N VAL A 344 14.69 -18.01 -28.02
CA VAL A 344 15.26 -16.66 -28.02
C VAL A 344 14.95 -16.00 -26.68
N LYS A 345 15.96 -15.46 -26.02
CA LYS A 345 15.82 -14.73 -24.76
C LYS A 345 16.12 -13.24 -24.96
N PHE A 346 15.33 -12.41 -24.30
CA PHE A 346 15.53 -10.97 -24.22
C PHE A 346 15.98 -10.61 -22.80
N PHE A 347 17.01 -9.78 -22.70
CA PHE A 347 17.52 -9.24 -21.44
C PHE A 347 17.60 -7.72 -21.56
N ILE A 348 16.98 -7.00 -20.64
CA ILE A 348 17.09 -5.55 -20.55
C ILE A 348 18.22 -5.26 -19.57
N GLY A 349 19.29 -4.62 -20.06
CA GLY A 349 20.44 -4.24 -19.24
C GLY A 349 20.09 -3.20 -18.18
N GLU A 350 20.96 -3.08 -17.16
CA GLU A 350 20.80 -2.06 -16.12
C GLU A 350 20.94 -0.65 -16.70
N PHE A 351 19.95 0.20 -16.40
CA PHE A 351 20.06 1.64 -16.62
C PHE A 351 20.76 2.26 -15.41
N ARG A 352 21.99 2.75 -15.60
CA ARG A 352 22.78 3.40 -14.54
C ARG A 352 22.76 4.92 -14.70
N ASP A 353 22.91 5.63 -13.57
CA ASP A 353 23.12 7.09 -13.52
C ASP A 353 22.07 7.91 -14.30
N VAL A 354 20.80 7.53 -14.15
CA VAL A 354 19.67 8.22 -14.79
C VAL A 354 19.41 9.54 -14.05
N GLU A 355 19.99 10.62 -14.56
CA GLU A 355 19.78 11.97 -14.07
C GLU A 355 18.80 12.75 -14.95
N ILE A 356 18.00 13.62 -14.33
CA ILE A 356 17.10 14.52 -15.04
C ILE A 356 17.91 15.46 -15.94
N GLY A 357 17.54 15.52 -17.22
CA GLY A 357 18.19 16.37 -18.22
C GLY A 357 19.40 15.75 -18.93
N LYS A 358 19.83 14.53 -18.55
CA LYS A 358 20.86 13.78 -19.25
C LYS A 358 20.25 12.65 -20.12
N PRO A 359 20.92 12.19 -21.18
CA PRO A 359 20.48 11.03 -21.94
C PRO A 359 20.39 9.76 -21.08
N ILE A 360 19.33 8.98 -21.28
CA ILE A 360 19.18 7.66 -20.65
C ILE A 360 19.90 6.64 -21.52
N ASN A 361 20.93 5.99 -20.98
CA ASN A 361 21.68 4.96 -21.68
C ASN A 361 21.33 3.59 -21.11
N GLY A 362 21.03 2.65 -21.99
CA GLY A 362 20.77 1.25 -21.67
C GLY A 362 20.88 0.40 -22.93
N PHE A 363 20.73 -0.91 -22.78
CA PHE A 363 20.79 -1.83 -23.91
C PHE A 363 19.79 -2.97 -23.71
N ILE A 364 19.36 -3.57 -24.81
CA ILE A 364 18.60 -4.80 -24.81
C ILE A 364 19.44 -5.84 -25.52
N GLU A 365 19.72 -6.93 -24.82
CA GLU A 365 20.45 -8.07 -25.35
C GLU A 365 19.44 -9.13 -25.79
N VAL A 366 19.61 -9.62 -27.02
CA VAL A 366 18.78 -10.69 -27.58
C VAL A 366 19.69 -11.88 -27.85
N THR A 367 19.40 -13.03 -27.24
CA THR A 367 20.22 -14.24 -27.33
C THR A 367 19.45 -15.37 -28.00
N ASN A 368 19.98 -15.93 -29.09
CA ASN A 368 19.46 -17.16 -29.71
C ASN A 368 20.11 -18.39 -29.05
N GLN A 369 19.30 -19.18 -28.37
CA GLN A 369 19.65 -20.43 -27.68
C GLN A 369 19.31 -21.67 -28.51
N SER A 370 18.83 -21.51 -29.75
CA SER A 370 18.53 -22.61 -30.65
C SER A 370 19.77 -23.07 -31.41
N ASP A 371 19.72 -24.30 -31.93
CA ASP A 371 20.73 -24.87 -32.84
C ASP A 371 20.58 -24.36 -34.29
N SER A 372 19.63 -23.45 -34.51
CA SER A 372 19.17 -23.01 -35.82
C SER A 372 19.24 -21.48 -35.93
N HIS A 373 19.26 -20.96 -37.16
CA HIS A 373 19.14 -19.52 -37.36
C HIS A 373 17.73 -19.06 -36.96
N ARG A 374 17.63 -17.82 -36.45
CA ARG A 374 16.35 -17.20 -36.10
C ARG A 374 16.28 -15.81 -36.72
N THR A 375 15.10 -15.45 -37.21
CA THR A 375 14.77 -14.07 -37.57
C THR A 375 13.77 -13.57 -36.55
N VAL A 376 14.16 -12.55 -35.79
CA VAL A 376 13.38 -12.02 -34.68
C VAL A 376 12.97 -10.60 -35.02
N VAL A 377 11.69 -10.29 -34.87
CA VAL A 377 11.22 -8.91 -34.91
C VAL A 377 11.15 -8.43 -33.48
N SER A 378 12.04 -7.52 -33.10
CA SER A 378 12.06 -6.89 -31.78
C SER A 378 11.39 -5.53 -31.83
N GLN A 379 10.58 -5.25 -30.81
CA GLN A 379 9.97 -3.94 -30.57
C GLN A 379 10.39 -3.47 -29.18
N VAL A 380 10.81 -2.21 -29.11
CA VAL A 380 11.22 -1.55 -27.87
C VAL A 380 10.34 -0.34 -27.68
N GLU A 381 9.67 -0.26 -26.54
CA GLU A 381 8.84 0.88 -26.15
C GLU A 381 9.34 1.45 -24.83
N VAL A 382 9.42 2.78 -24.77
CA VAL A 382 9.78 3.52 -23.57
C VAL A 382 8.62 4.46 -23.24
N GLY A 383 7.90 4.14 -22.17
CA GLY A 383 6.81 4.95 -21.65
C GLY A 383 7.26 5.83 -20.49
N LEU A 384 6.81 7.09 -20.48
CA LEU A 384 6.78 7.91 -19.28
C LEU A 384 5.59 7.44 -18.43
N VAL A 385 5.87 6.98 -17.21
CA VAL A 385 4.85 6.42 -16.31
C VAL A 385 4.83 7.14 -14.96
N CYS A 386 3.65 7.26 -14.37
CA CYS A 386 3.52 7.59 -12.95
C CYS A 386 4.03 6.42 -12.08
N TYR A 387 4.34 6.67 -10.80
CA TYR A 387 4.74 5.59 -9.89
C TYR A 387 3.67 4.51 -9.72
N THR A 388 2.41 4.83 -10.02
CA THR A 388 1.30 3.87 -10.03
C THR A 388 1.31 2.95 -11.24
N GLY A 389 2.22 3.12 -12.20
CA GLY A 389 2.25 2.36 -13.45
C GLY A 389 1.37 2.93 -14.56
N MET A 390 0.67 4.05 -14.33
CA MET A 390 -0.13 4.71 -15.36
C MET A 390 0.77 5.38 -16.39
N GLU A 391 0.63 5.01 -17.66
CA GLU A 391 1.35 5.63 -18.76
C GLU A 391 0.81 7.04 -19.05
N VAL A 392 1.73 8.00 -19.09
CA VAL A 392 1.48 9.41 -19.39
C VAL A 392 1.75 9.69 -20.87
N ALA A 393 2.83 9.13 -21.41
CA ALA A 393 3.21 9.29 -22.81
C ALA A 393 4.18 8.19 -23.26
N ASN A 394 4.06 7.76 -24.50
CA ASN A 394 5.11 6.99 -25.18
C ASN A 394 6.21 7.97 -25.64
N VAL A 395 7.43 7.76 -25.14
CA VAL A 395 8.59 8.63 -25.38
C VAL A 395 9.41 8.13 -26.57
N TYR A 396 9.46 6.81 -26.76
CA TYR A 396 10.25 6.19 -27.80
C TYR A 396 9.67 4.84 -28.18
N THR A 397 9.58 4.59 -29.48
CA THR A 397 9.26 3.27 -30.04
C THR A 397 10.24 2.96 -31.15
N ALA A 398 10.84 1.78 -31.12
CA ALA A 398 11.69 1.29 -32.18
C ALA A 398 11.34 -0.16 -32.53
N HIS A 399 11.48 -0.48 -33.81
CA HIS A 399 11.32 -1.84 -34.32
C HIS A 399 12.57 -2.22 -35.09
N GLU A 400 13.04 -3.44 -34.87
CA GLU A 400 14.19 -3.97 -35.58
C GLU A 400 13.97 -5.43 -35.94
N MET A 401 14.46 -5.83 -37.11
CA MET A 401 14.48 -7.23 -37.52
C MET A 401 15.90 -7.77 -37.37
N LEU A 402 16.09 -8.60 -36.37
CA LEU A 402 17.38 -9.21 -36.03
C LEU A 402 17.50 -10.57 -36.70
N LYS A 403 18.53 -10.74 -37.52
CA LYS A 403 18.95 -12.06 -38.03
C LYS A 403 20.00 -12.61 -37.09
N MET A 404 19.66 -13.70 -36.40
CA MET A 404 20.45 -14.27 -35.33
C MET A 404 21.05 -15.61 -35.76
N GLU A 405 22.37 -15.72 -35.60
CA GLU A 405 23.10 -16.96 -35.77
C GLU A 405 22.68 -18.00 -34.73
N ARG A 406 22.88 -19.29 -35.05
CA ARG A 406 22.63 -20.38 -34.10
C ARG A 406 23.55 -20.29 -32.88
N SER A 407 23.08 -20.79 -31.74
CA SER A 407 23.92 -20.97 -30.55
C SER A 407 25.07 -21.93 -30.88
N GLN A 408 26.30 -21.44 -30.79
CA GLN A 408 27.47 -22.32 -30.74
C GLN A 408 27.53 -22.86 -29.31
N GLY A 409 27.06 -24.08 -29.09
CA GLY A 409 27.09 -24.70 -27.77
C GLY A 409 28.49 -24.59 -27.15
N ALA A 410 28.55 -24.13 -25.91
CA ALA A 410 29.74 -24.25 -25.07
C ALA A 410 29.88 -25.68 -24.56
#